data_AF-A0A4Y7N7U8-F1
#
_entry.id   AF-A0A4Y7N7U8-F1
#
_cell.length_a   1.000
_cell.length_b   1.000
_cell.length_c   1.000
_cell.angle_alpha   90.00
_cell.angle_beta   90.00
_cell.angle_gamma   90.00
#
_symmetry.space_group_name_H-M   'P 1'
#
loop_
_entity.id
_entity.type
_entity.pdbx_description
1 polymer ?
#
loop_
_entity_poly.entity_id
_entity_poly.type
_entity_poly.pdbx_seq_one_letter_code
_entity_poly.pdbx_strand_id
1 'polypeptide(L)'
;MIKVVHATAGKGVPVSMASGANNKNSAVQLPVVPVVLSTPQRLNQQQQQGKNFISPILDHSGSRKRQDADHDHGSESKRRKVDKGGKGLRHFSMKVCEKVQKKGTTTYNEVADELVAEFTDPSRCTSPADQYDQKNIRRRVYDALNVLMAMNIISKEKKEIKWLGLPTNSLQEFQALEAEKQRRLERIKQKTQQLQELVLQQIAFKSLVQRNKHNERLYGGPASNSTIQLPFLVVNTSKKTVIDCSISSDKMEYLFTFDNTFEIHDDIEVLKRMGMALGLNEATCTEENLAKAKSYVPKALEHYVDQLASGQAEPQWPEDVNPVVKETSDHFANQGVRAVTPTASVSTGEHSESLEFCSLALARHAEPRILCDRAEDYIALDMLDEAQHDYSKALEIEESFARAKEGLQKVQKLQKQAKKRDYYKILGVKKNANKREIIKAYR
;
A
#
# COMPACT_ATOMS: atom_id res chain seq x y z
N MET A 1 28.57 46.28 22.05
CA MET A 1 28.50 47.45 21.15
C MET A 1 28.57 46.95 19.71
N ILE A 2 27.41 46.76 19.08
CA ILE A 2 27.27 46.49 17.65
C ILE A 2 27.34 47.87 16.98
N LYS A 3 28.37 48.12 16.16
CA LYS A 3 28.42 49.31 15.30
C LYS A 3 27.51 49.02 14.11
N VAL A 4 26.30 49.57 14.15
CA VAL A 4 25.39 49.58 13.00
C VAL A 4 25.87 50.70 12.09
N VAL A 5 26.43 50.35 10.92
CA VAL A 5 26.71 51.33 9.87
C VAL A 5 25.40 51.54 9.11
N HIS A 6 24.67 52.60 9.45
CA HIS A 6 23.61 53.12 8.61
C HIS A 6 24.27 53.82 7.40
N ALA A 7 24.07 53.29 6.20
CA ALA A 7 24.38 54.02 4.97
C ALA A 7 23.29 55.09 4.75
N THR A 8 23.45 56.26 5.37
CA THR A 8 22.65 57.44 5.07
C THR A 8 23.29 58.22 3.91
N ALA A 9 22.53 58.40 2.84
CA ALA A 9 22.97 59.11 1.63
C ALA A 9 23.13 60.62 1.92
N GLY A 10 24.37 61.05 2.17
CA GLY A 10 24.77 62.45 2.10
C GLY A 10 25.04 62.83 0.64
N LYS A 11 24.42 63.92 0.17
CA LYS A 11 24.63 64.50 -1.16
C LYS A 11 26.10 64.93 -1.32
N GLY A 12 26.79 64.39 -2.32
CA GLY A 12 28.14 64.78 -2.73
C GLY A 12 28.31 64.65 -4.25
N VAL A 13 28.84 65.71 -4.85
CA VAL A 13 29.02 66.03 -6.28
C VAL A 13 29.98 65.03 -6.98
N PRO A 14 29.83 64.74 -8.30
CA PRO A 14 30.64 63.73 -8.97
C PRO A 14 32.04 64.26 -9.32
N VAL A 15 33.06 63.42 -9.15
CA VAL A 15 34.37 63.63 -9.77
C VAL A 15 34.66 62.44 -10.70
N SER A 16 35.04 62.80 -11.92
CA SER A 16 35.20 61.94 -13.09
C SER A 16 36.56 61.21 -13.09
N MET A 17 36.51 59.93 -13.46
CA MET A 17 37.44 59.13 -14.28
C MET A 17 38.97 59.36 -14.19
N ALA A 18 39.71 58.28 -13.90
CA ALA A 18 40.91 57.91 -14.65
C ALA A 18 41.24 56.39 -14.55
N SER A 19 41.70 55.87 -15.68
CA SER A 19 41.88 54.50 -16.14
C SER A 19 43.03 53.72 -15.50
N GLY A 20 42.98 52.38 -15.51
CA GLY A 20 44.18 51.55 -15.24
C GLY A 20 44.00 50.02 -15.20
N ALA A 21 44.02 49.40 -16.38
CA ALA A 21 44.59 48.09 -16.72
C ALA A 21 44.25 46.80 -15.92
N ASN A 22 43.55 45.90 -16.64
CA ASN A 22 43.74 44.43 -16.74
C ASN A 22 44.47 43.68 -15.60
N ASN A 23 43.76 42.75 -14.96
CA ASN A 23 44.26 41.39 -14.89
C ASN A 23 43.14 40.34 -14.91
N LYS A 24 43.36 39.32 -15.73
CA LYS A 24 42.42 38.23 -16.04
C LYS A 24 42.37 37.26 -14.87
N ASN A 25 41.18 36.90 -14.41
CA ASN A 25 40.95 35.58 -13.84
C ASN A 25 39.53 35.07 -14.16
N SER A 26 39.52 33.80 -14.52
CA SER A 26 38.48 32.98 -15.13
C SER A 26 37.13 33.01 -14.40
N ALA A 27 36.10 33.52 -15.08
CA ALA A 27 34.71 33.33 -14.71
C ALA A 27 34.27 31.91 -15.13
N VAL A 28 33.85 31.10 -14.16
CA VAL A 28 33.07 29.88 -14.42
C VAL A 28 31.60 30.28 -14.40
N GLN A 29 30.99 30.40 -15.58
CA GLN A 29 29.54 30.53 -15.73
C GLN A 29 28.88 29.18 -15.45
N LEU A 30 28.07 29.10 -14.39
CA LEU A 30 27.03 28.08 -14.28
C LEU A 30 25.73 28.64 -14.87
N PRO A 31 24.99 27.88 -15.68
CA PRO A 31 23.78 28.37 -16.34
C PRO A 31 22.65 28.52 -15.31
N VAL A 32 22.19 29.75 -15.12
CA VAL A 32 20.93 30.04 -14.41
C VAL A 32 19.79 29.69 -15.36
N VAL A 33 19.10 28.58 -15.08
CA VAL A 33 17.80 28.28 -15.71
C VAL A 33 16.72 28.97 -14.86
N PRO A 34 15.91 29.89 -15.43
CA PRO A 34 14.85 30.53 -14.67
C PRO A 34 13.73 29.52 -14.36
N VAL A 35 13.47 29.30 -13.07
CA VAL A 35 12.29 28.57 -12.60
C VAL A 35 11.09 29.52 -12.68
N VAL A 36 10.23 29.30 -13.67
CA VAL A 36 8.93 29.98 -13.79
C VAL A 36 7.91 29.23 -12.93
N LEU A 37 7.47 29.86 -11.85
CA LEU A 37 6.31 29.41 -11.05
C LEU A 37 5.02 29.78 -11.77
N SER A 38 4.42 28.82 -12.49
CA SER A 38 3.08 28.95 -13.05
C SER A 38 2.03 28.34 -12.11
N THR A 39 0.97 29.11 -11.86
CA THR A 39 -0.27 28.70 -11.18
C THR A 39 -1.01 27.59 -11.96
N PRO A 40 -1.79 26.72 -11.29
CA PRO A 40 -2.52 25.66 -12.00
C PRO A 40 -3.72 26.25 -12.76
N GLN A 41 -3.57 26.39 -14.08
CA GLN A 41 -4.68 26.58 -15.01
C GLN A 41 -5.44 25.27 -15.22
N ARG A 42 -6.75 25.38 -15.03
CA ARG A 42 -7.78 24.36 -15.28
C ARG A 42 -7.88 24.10 -16.79
N LEU A 43 -7.51 22.91 -17.24
CA LEU A 43 -7.68 22.49 -18.64
C LEU A 43 -9.10 21.99 -18.87
N ASN A 44 -9.81 22.73 -19.73
CA ASN A 44 -11.13 22.44 -20.27
C ASN A 44 -10.92 21.63 -21.57
N GLN A 45 -11.42 20.39 -21.65
CA GLN A 45 -11.55 19.65 -22.91
C GLN A 45 -13.03 19.59 -23.30
N GLN A 46 -13.37 20.27 -24.40
CA GLN A 46 -14.55 19.97 -25.22
C GLN A 46 -14.23 18.68 -26.01
N GLN A 47 -14.97 17.59 -25.81
CA GLN A 47 -16.27 17.24 -26.41
C GLN A 47 -16.16 16.85 -27.91
N GLN A 48 -16.09 15.54 -28.18
CA GLN A 48 -16.71 14.93 -29.36
C GLN A 48 -17.20 13.49 -29.06
N GLN A 49 -18.53 13.38 -29.05
CA GLN A 49 -19.47 12.24 -29.23
C GLN A 49 -18.84 10.97 -29.87
N GLY A 50 -19.20 9.73 -29.55
CA GLY A 50 -20.34 9.14 -28.86
C GLY A 50 -20.62 7.77 -29.50
N LYS A 51 -20.87 6.72 -28.70
CA LYS A 51 -21.63 5.49 -29.08
C LYS A 51 -21.84 4.61 -27.83
N ASN A 52 -22.98 4.83 -27.19
CA ASN A 52 -23.56 3.93 -26.20
C ASN A 52 -24.35 2.83 -26.93
N PHE A 53 -24.20 1.59 -26.51
CA PHE A 53 -25.23 0.56 -26.69
C PHE A 53 -25.62 0.02 -25.32
N ILE A 54 -26.74 0.52 -24.81
CA ILE A 54 -27.58 -0.15 -23.82
C ILE A 54 -28.68 -0.86 -24.61
N SER A 55 -29.03 -2.08 -24.22
CA SER A 55 -30.32 -2.69 -24.55
C SER A 55 -30.72 -3.68 -23.45
N PRO A 56 -32.03 -3.90 -23.24
CA PRO A 56 -32.60 -3.93 -21.89
C PRO A 56 -33.19 -5.29 -21.47
N ILE A 57 -33.56 -5.31 -20.19
CA ILE A 57 -34.48 -6.21 -19.48
C ILE A 57 -35.67 -6.66 -20.35
N LEU A 58 -35.95 -7.97 -20.35
CA LEU A 58 -37.32 -8.49 -20.41
C LEU A 58 -37.43 -9.85 -19.72
N ASP A 59 -38.38 -9.89 -18.79
CA ASP A 59 -38.83 -11.01 -17.98
C ASP A 59 -39.90 -11.79 -18.76
N HIS A 60 -39.86 -13.14 -18.75
CA HIS A 60 -41.04 -13.98 -19.00
C HIS A 60 -40.84 -15.41 -18.48
N SER A 61 -41.59 -15.69 -17.42
CA SER A 61 -42.18 -16.97 -17.07
C SER A 61 -42.84 -17.66 -18.29
N GLY A 62 -42.67 -18.97 -18.43
CA GLY A 62 -43.33 -19.71 -19.51
C GLY A 62 -42.89 -21.15 -19.66
N SER A 63 -43.59 -22.05 -18.96
CA SER A 63 -43.65 -23.49 -19.18
C SER A 63 -43.60 -23.90 -20.65
N ARG A 64 -42.66 -24.78 -21.03
CA ARG A 64 -42.81 -25.70 -22.17
C ARG A 64 -42.37 -27.11 -21.82
N LYS A 65 -43.38 -27.82 -21.32
CA LYS A 65 -43.65 -29.26 -21.40
C LYS A 65 -43.19 -29.82 -22.77
N ARG A 66 -42.31 -30.82 -22.79
CA ARG A 66 -42.17 -31.76 -23.91
C ARG A 66 -42.61 -33.14 -23.42
N GLN A 67 -43.48 -33.72 -24.23
CA GLN A 67 -44.31 -34.90 -23.98
C GLN A 67 -43.50 -36.18 -23.82
N ASP A 68 -44.02 -37.03 -22.94
CA ASP A 68 -43.80 -38.47 -22.87
C ASP A 68 -44.05 -39.16 -24.22
N ALA A 69 -43.19 -40.13 -24.52
CA ALA A 69 -43.56 -41.30 -25.31
C ALA A 69 -43.11 -42.52 -24.50
N ASP A 70 -44.11 -43.26 -24.06
CA ASP A 70 -44.06 -44.43 -23.19
C ASP A 70 -43.56 -45.66 -23.98
N HIS A 71 -42.49 -46.31 -23.51
CA HIS A 71 -42.19 -47.69 -23.89
C HIS A 71 -41.51 -48.40 -22.71
N ASP A 72 -42.34 -49.14 -21.99
CA ASP A 72 -42.00 -50.11 -20.96
C ASP A 72 -41.26 -51.32 -21.57
N HIS A 73 -40.05 -51.60 -21.07
CA HIS A 73 -39.64 -52.96 -20.70
C HIS A 73 -38.32 -52.94 -19.90
N GLY A 74 -38.38 -53.51 -18.71
CA GLY A 74 -37.29 -53.57 -17.76
C GLY A 74 -36.08 -54.38 -18.22
N SER A 75 -34.89 -53.87 -17.92
CA SER A 75 -33.75 -54.71 -17.53
C SER A 75 -32.80 -53.89 -16.65
N GLU A 76 -32.78 -54.26 -15.38
CA GLU A 76 -31.99 -53.68 -14.31
C GLU A 76 -30.50 -54.02 -14.52
N SER A 77 -29.78 -53.18 -15.28
CA SER A 77 -28.32 -53.29 -15.42
C SER A 77 -27.63 -52.18 -14.63
N LYS A 78 -27.16 -52.55 -13.44
CA LYS A 78 -26.26 -51.80 -12.55
C LYS A 78 -25.23 -50.96 -13.31
N ARG A 79 -25.44 -49.64 -13.39
CA ARG A 79 -24.37 -48.68 -13.71
C ARG A 79 -23.37 -48.69 -12.55
N ARG A 80 -22.29 -49.45 -12.72
CA ARG A 80 -21.08 -49.34 -11.89
C ARG A 80 -20.63 -47.87 -11.91
N LYS A 81 -20.61 -47.24 -10.74
CA LYS A 81 -20.05 -45.91 -10.52
C LYS A 81 -18.53 -46.04 -10.63
N VAL A 82 -18.00 -45.98 -11.85
CA VAL A 82 -16.56 -45.89 -12.09
C VAL A 82 -16.11 -44.47 -11.76
N ASP A 83 -15.06 -44.41 -10.96
CA ASP A 83 -14.37 -43.22 -10.49
C ASP A 83 -14.02 -42.28 -11.66
N LYS A 84 -14.74 -41.16 -11.78
CA LYS A 84 -14.50 -40.11 -12.79
C LYS A 84 -13.63 -38.97 -12.22
N GLY A 85 -12.82 -39.25 -11.20
CA GLY A 85 -12.03 -38.24 -10.48
C GLY A 85 -10.91 -37.57 -11.29
N GLY A 86 -10.52 -38.10 -12.46
CA GLY A 86 -9.30 -37.68 -13.16
C GLY A 86 -9.44 -37.18 -14.61
N LYS A 87 -10.65 -36.88 -15.11
CA LYS A 87 -10.86 -36.47 -16.53
C LYS A 87 -11.53 -35.10 -16.70
N GLY A 88 -11.54 -34.27 -15.65
CA GLY A 88 -12.13 -32.92 -15.69
C GLY A 88 -11.18 -31.85 -16.26
N LEU A 89 -11.73 -30.68 -16.63
CA LEU A 89 -10.93 -29.57 -17.16
C LEU A 89 -9.83 -29.12 -16.20
N ARG A 90 -10.10 -29.08 -14.88
CA ARG A 90 -9.09 -28.77 -13.85
C ARG A 90 -7.85 -29.68 -13.95
N HIS A 91 -8.06 -30.96 -14.20
CA HIS A 91 -6.95 -31.91 -14.32
C HIS A 91 -6.15 -31.68 -15.60
N PHE A 92 -6.83 -31.46 -16.73
CA PHE A 92 -6.16 -31.12 -17.98
C PHE A 92 -5.43 -29.77 -17.90
N SER A 93 -6.00 -28.76 -17.26
CA SER A 93 -5.33 -27.47 -17.04
C SER A 93 -4.06 -27.61 -16.21
N MET A 94 -4.11 -28.41 -15.14
CA MET A 94 -2.93 -28.71 -14.32
C MET A 94 -1.85 -29.42 -15.14
N LYS A 95 -2.22 -30.47 -15.88
CA LYS A 95 -1.29 -31.24 -16.72
C LYS A 95 -0.69 -30.45 -17.88
N VAL A 96 -1.49 -29.59 -18.51
CA VAL A 96 -1.01 -28.66 -19.55
C VAL A 96 -0.02 -27.66 -18.95
N CYS A 97 -0.32 -27.10 -17.78
CA CYS A 97 0.56 -26.18 -17.07
C CYS A 97 1.92 -26.84 -16.73
N GLU A 98 1.91 -28.05 -16.14
CA GLU A 98 3.12 -28.83 -15.83
C GLU A 98 3.98 -29.09 -17.08
N LYS A 99 3.34 -29.47 -18.20
CA LYS A 99 4.06 -29.82 -19.44
C LYS A 99 4.72 -28.59 -20.08
N VAL A 100 4.00 -27.47 -20.15
CA VAL A 100 4.54 -26.22 -20.69
C VAL A 100 5.65 -25.67 -19.78
N GLN A 101 5.49 -25.75 -18.45
CA GLN A 101 6.52 -25.36 -17.49
C GLN A 101 7.80 -26.17 -17.65
N LYS A 102 7.70 -27.51 -17.77
CA LYS A 102 8.87 -28.40 -17.89
C LYS A 102 9.64 -28.16 -19.20
N LYS A 103 8.93 -27.90 -20.29
CA LYS A 103 9.55 -27.70 -21.62
C LYS A 103 10.07 -26.28 -21.81
N GLY A 104 9.51 -25.30 -21.11
CA GLY A 104 9.82 -23.87 -21.26
C GLY A 104 9.28 -23.29 -22.56
N THR A 105 9.53 -23.94 -23.70
CA THR A 105 8.98 -23.59 -25.02
C THR A 105 8.45 -24.86 -25.69
N THR A 106 7.24 -24.83 -26.23
CA THR A 106 6.56 -25.99 -26.84
C THR A 106 5.52 -25.56 -27.87
N THR A 107 4.76 -26.50 -28.44
CA THR A 107 3.66 -26.24 -29.37
C THR A 107 2.38 -26.92 -28.93
N TYR A 108 1.24 -26.45 -29.45
CA TYR A 108 -0.06 -27.06 -29.14
C TYR A 108 -0.09 -28.56 -29.45
N ASN A 109 0.39 -28.96 -30.63
CA ASN A 109 0.35 -30.36 -31.06
C ASN A 109 1.19 -31.24 -30.15
N GLU A 110 2.39 -30.79 -29.80
CA GLU A 110 3.30 -31.51 -28.91
C GLU A 110 2.67 -31.74 -27.53
N VAL A 111 2.09 -30.70 -26.91
CA VAL A 111 1.41 -30.84 -25.61
C VAL A 111 0.17 -31.73 -25.72
N ALA A 112 -0.60 -31.62 -26.80
CA ALA A 112 -1.81 -32.41 -27.00
C ALA A 112 -1.51 -33.88 -27.26
N ASP A 113 -0.50 -34.19 -28.07
CA ASP A 113 -0.12 -35.55 -28.44
C ASP A 113 0.50 -36.30 -27.25
N GLU A 114 1.31 -35.61 -26.44
CA GLU A 114 1.85 -36.18 -25.20
C GLU A 114 0.76 -36.50 -24.18
N LEU A 115 -0.22 -35.62 -24.02
CA LEU A 115 -1.34 -35.89 -23.10
C LEU A 115 -2.24 -36.99 -23.63
N VAL A 116 -2.46 -37.08 -24.95
CA VAL A 116 -3.19 -38.21 -25.53
C VAL A 116 -2.45 -39.53 -25.26
N ALA A 117 -1.13 -39.56 -25.42
CA ALA A 117 -0.32 -40.74 -25.14
C ALA A 117 -0.32 -41.13 -23.66
N GLU A 118 -0.36 -40.15 -22.74
CA GLU A 118 -0.37 -40.38 -21.28
C GLU A 118 -1.73 -40.92 -20.78
N PHE A 119 -2.84 -40.56 -21.44
CA PHE A 119 -4.20 -40.94 -21.03
C PHE A 119 -4.84 -42.06 -21.87
N THR A 120 -4.17 -42.52 -22.94
CA THR A 120 -4.62 -43.65 -23.78
C THR A 120 -3.75 -44.87 -23.48
N ASP A 121 -4.35 -45.97 -23.03
CA ASP A 121 -3.64 -47.19 -22.66
C ASP A 121 -3.12 -47.91 -23.94
N PRO A 122 -1.82 -48.21 -24.07
CA PRO A 122 -1.25 -48.90 -25.23
C PRO A 122 -1.84 -50.30 -25.46
N SER A 123 -2.44 -50.91 -24.44
CA SER A 123 -2.96 -52.29 -24.50
C SER A 123 -4.37 -52.41 -25.13
N ARG A 124 -5.06 -51.30 -25.39
CA ARG A 124 -6.45 -51.27 -25.92
C ARG A 124 -6.56 -50.60 -27.29
N CYS A 125 -5.47 -50.58 -28.06
CA CYS A 125 -5.43 -49.95 -29.37
C CYS A 125 -6.39 -50.65 -30.34
N THR A 126 -7.57 -50.04 -30.56
CA THR A 126 -8.48 -50.09 -31.74
C THR A 126 -9.97 -50.08 -31.31
N SER A 127 -10.33 -49.35 -30.24
CA SER A 127 -11.75 -49.14 -29.89
C SER A 127 -12.24 -47.74 -30.37
N PRO A 128 -13.49 -47.60 -30.85
CA PRO A 128 -14.05 -46.29 -31.23
C PRO A 128 -14.09 -45.26 -30.08
N ALA A 129 -13.99 -45.72 -28.83
CA ALA A 129 -13.97 -44.86 -27.65
C ALA A 129 -12.65 -44.07 -27.52
N ASP A 130 -11.52 -44.63 -27.97
CA ASP A 130 -10.20 -43.98 -27.85
C ASP A 130 -10.07 -42.79 -28.80
N GLN A 131 -10.72 -42.84 -29.97
CA GLN A 131 -10.80 -41.71 -30.89
C GLN A 131 -11.64 -40.55 -30.31
N TYR A 132 -12.69 -40.86 -29.54
CA TYR A 132 -13.49 -39.85 -28.86
C TYR A 132 -12.71 -39.20 -27.72
N ASP A 133 -11.99 -39.99 -26.92
CA ASP A 133 -11.14 -39.50 -25.84
C ASP A 133 -10.00 -38.63 -26.39
N GLN A 134 -9.38 -38.99 -27.51
CA GLN A 134 -8.38 -38.16 -28.18
C GLN A 134 -8.94 -36.79 -28.60
N LYS A 135 -10.11 -36.74 -29.24
CA LYS A 135 -10.77 -35.48 -29.62
C LYS A 135 -11.13 -34.64 -28.40
N ASN A 136 -11.57 -35.29 -27.33
CA ASN A 136 -11.91 -34.64 -26.07
C ASN A 136 -10.68 -34.00 -25.41
N ILE A 137 -9.58 -34.75 -25.28
CA ILE A 137 -8.31 -34.27 -24.71
C ILE A 137 -7.80 -33.07 -25.51
N ARG A 138 -7.75 -33.18 -26.85
CA ARG A 138 -7.34 -32.07 -27.72
C ARG A 138 -8.17 -30.81 -27.48
N ARG A 139 -9.50 -30.94 -27.33
CA ARG A 139 -10.39 -29.81 -27.03
C ARG A 139 -10.08 -29.20 -25.67
N ARG A 140 -9.82 -30.02 -24.65
CA ARG A 140 -9.48 -29.57 -23.28
C ARG A 140 -8.13 -28.87 -23.20
N VAL A 141 -7.14 -29.31 -23.98
CA VAL A 141 -5.83 -28.63 -24.08
C VAL A 141 -5.99 -27.21 -24.61
N TYR A 142 -6.84 -27.00 -25.63
CA TYR A 142 -7.15 -25.65 -26.10
C TYR A 142 -7.81 -24.78 -25.03
N ASP A 143 -8.79 -25.32 -24.28
CA ASP A 143 -9.42 -24.59 -23.17
C ASP A 143 -8.39 -24.15 -22.13
N ALA A 144 -7.52 -25.07 -21.71
CA ALA A 144 -6.49 -24.80 -20.72
C ALA A 144 -5.49 -23.73 -21.19
N LEU A 145 -4.97 -23.85 -22.41
CA LEU A 145 -3.99 -22.89 -22.95
C LEU A 145 -4.57 -21.49 -23.08
N ASN A 146 -5.84 -21.34 -23.48
CA ASN A 146 -6.47 -20.03 -23.59
C ASN A 146 -6.62 -19.35 -22.22
N VAL A 147 -6.96 -20.11 -21.18
CA VAL A 147 -7.04 -19.58 -19.81
C VAL A 147 -5.64 -19.23 -19.29
N LEU A 148 -4.65 -20.09 -19.48
CA LEU A 148 -3.27 -19.82 -19.03
C LEU A 148 -2.68 -18.59 -19.75
N MET A 149 -3.03 -18.38 -21.01
CA MET A 149 -2.64 -17.19 -21.77
C MET A 149 -3.33 -15.93 -21.24
N ALA A 150 -4.64 -16.01 -20.95
CA ALA A 150 -5.40 -14.90 -20.37
C ALA A 150 -4.89 -14.50 -18.97
N MET A 151 -4.35 -15.47 -18.21
CA MET A 151 -3.72 -15.25 -16.90
C MET A 151 -2.24 -14.82 -17.00
N ASN A 152 -1.73 -14.58 -18.22
CA ASN A 152 -0.34 -14.22 -18.49
C ASN A 152 0.70 -15.22 -17.94
N ILE A 153 0.32 -16.50 -17.85
CA ILE A 153 1.20 -17.60 -17.39
C ILE A 153 2.05 -18.15 -18.53
N ILE A 154 1.49 -18.08 -19.74
CA ILE A 154 2.13 -18.51 -20.99
C ILE A 154 1.88 -17.44 -22.06
N SER A 155 2.80 -17.31 -23.02
CA SER A 155 2.58 -16.56 -24.25
C SER A 155 2.45 -17.51 -25.44
N LYS A 156 1.72 -17.09 -26.48
CA LYS A 156 1.61 -17.83 -27.74
C LYS A 156 1.94 -16.93 -28.91
N GLU A 157 3.00 -17.28 -29.62
CA GLU A 157 3.44 -16.63 -30.85
C GLU A 157 3.31 -17.61 -32.01
N LYS A 158 2.29 -17.41 -32.85
CA LYS A 158 1.94 -18.33 -33.95
C LYS A 158 1.75 -19.78 -33.45
N LYS A 159 2.72 -20.66 -33.69
CA LYS A 159 2.70 -22.09 -33.30
C LYS A 159 3.46 -22.35 -32.00
N GLU A 160 4.26 -21.39 -31.54
CA GLU A 160 5.13 -21.50 -30.39
C GLU A 160 4.39 -21.01 -29.13
N ILE A 161 4.56 -21.75 -28.03
CA ILE A 161 3.99 -21.48 -26.72
C ILE A 161 5.17 -21.40 -25.75
N LYS A 162 5.34 -20.27 -25.07
CA LYS A 162 6.43 -20.04 -24.11
C LYS A 162 5.87 -19.92 -22.69
N TRP A 163 6.57 -20.52 -21.74
CA TRP A 163 6.29 -20.41 -20.32
C TRP A 163 6.78 -19.06 -19.79
N LEU A 164 5.89 -18.26 -19.20
CA LEU A 164 6.23 -16.98 -18.58
C LEU A 164 6.41 -17.11 -17.06
N GLY A 165 5.68 -18.04 -16.42
CA GLY A 165 5.67 -18.23 -14.97
C GLY A 165 4.28 -18.10 -14.38
N LEU A 166 4.04 -18.64 -13.18
CA LEU A 166 2.77 -18.39 -12.48
C LEU A 166 2.71 -16.91 -12.04
N PRO A 167 1.53 -16.28 -11.88
CA PRO A 167 1.36 -14.85 -11.56
C PRO A 167 1.83 -14.46 -10.14
N THR A 168 2.68 -15.27 -9.53
CA THR A 168 3.30 -15.11 -8.23
C THR A 168 4.79 -14.81 -8.39
N ASN A 169 5.15 -13.74 -9.10
CA ASN A 169 6.45 -13.10 -8.89
C ASN A 169 6.39 -12.13 -7.69
N SER A 170 5.83 -12.64 -6.58
CA SER A 170 5.67 -11.90 -5.32
C SER A 170 6.99 -11.34 -4.81
N LEU A 171 8.13 -11.94 -5.18
CA LEU A 171 9.46 -11.45 -4.83
C LEU A 171 9.79 -10.12 -5.52
N GLN A 172 9.51 -9.99 -6.82
CA GLN A 172 9.77 -8.74 -7.55
C GLN A 172 8.82 -7.61 -7.08
N GLU A 173 7.55 -7.94 -6.82
CA GLU A 173 6.59 -6.98 -6.25
C GLU A 173 6.99 -6.57 -4.83
N PHE A 174 7.42 -7.52 -3.99
CA PHE A 174 7.94 -7.25 -2.66
C PHE A 174 9.15 -6.31 -2.70
N GLN A 175 10.13 -6.59 -3.56
CA GLN A 175 11.31 -5.74 -3.72
C GLN A 175 10.95 -4.31 -4.19
N ALA A 176 9.99 -4.18 -5.12
CA ALA A 176 9.51 -2.88 -5.58
C ALA A 176 8.78 -2.11 -4.45
N LEU A 177 7.96 -2.80 -3.67
CA LEU A 177 7.24 -2.22 -2.53
C LEU A 177 8.19 -1.81 -1.41
N GLU A 178 9.22 -2.60 -1.11
CA GLU A 178 10.23 -2.27 -0.09
C GLU A 178 11.05 -1.04 -0.51
N ALA A 179 11.42 -0.95 -1.80
CA ALA A 179 12.09 0.24 -2.33
C ALA A 179 11.22 1.50 -2.27
N GLU A 180 9.91 1.38 -2.56
CA GLU A 180 8.97 2.49 -2.45
C GLU A 180 8.70 2.90 -0.99
N LYS A 181 8.60 1.93 -0.07
CA LYS A 181 8.55 2.18 1.38
C LYS A 181 9.76 2.98 1.83
N GLN A 182 10.97 2.58 1.43
CA GLN A 182 12.20 3.31 1.80
C GLN A 182 12.20 4.75 1.27
N ARG A 183 11.76 4.96 0.03
CA ARG A 183 11.62 6.31 -0.56
C ARG A 183 10.61 7.16 0.22
N ARG A 184 9.51 6.57 0.67
CA ARG A 184 8.49 7.28 1.46
C ARG A 184 8.99 7.63 2.85
N LEU A 185 9.71 6.73 3.52
CA LEU A 185 10.30 6.98 4.84
C LEU A 185 11.26 8.17 4.79
N GLU A 186 12.15 8.22 3.80
CA GLU A 186 13.07 9.34 3.61
C GLU A 186 12.33 10.66 3.37
N ARG A 187 11.30 10.64 2.52
CA ARG A 187 10.47 11.83 2.27
C ARG A 187 9.74 12.31 3.52
N ILE A 188 9.23 11.38 4.34
CA ILE A 188 8.57 11.74 5.58
C ILE A 188 9.57 12.36 6.55
N LYS A 189 10.77 11.78 6.70
CA LYS A 189 11.85 12.33 7.52
C LYS A 189 12.17 13.77 7.16
N GLN A 190 12.37 14.06 5.87
CA GLN A 190 12.63 15.41 5.38
C GLN A 190 11.48 16.38 5.67
N LYS A 191 10.23 15.97 5.44
CA LYS A 191 9.05 16.80 5.74
C LYS A 191 8.86 17.04 7.23
N THR A 192 9.17 16.07 8.07
CA THR A 192 9.13 16.22 9.54
C THR A 192 10.17 17.24 10.00
N GLN A 193 11.40 17.19 9.47
CA GLN A 193 12.44 18.18 9.79
C GLN A 193 12.04 19.59 9.34
N GLN A 194 11.49 19.73 8.13
CA GLN A 194 10.97 21.00 7.65
C GLN A 194 9.84 21.53 8.53
N LEU A 195 8.91 20.67 8.96
CA LEU A 195 7.84 21.06 9.86
C LEU A 195 8.35 21.51 11.22
N GLN A 196 9.32 20.79 11.80
CA GLN A 196 9.98 21.19 13.05
C GLN A 196 10.65 22.55 12.93
N GLU A 197 11.32 22.84 11.81
CA GLU A 197 11.93 24.15 11.56
C GLU A 197 10.87 25.27 11.45
N LEU A 198 9.76 25.03 10.76
CA LEU A 198 8.64 25.98 10.67
C LEU A 198 8.00 26.24 12.04
N VAL A 199 7.87 25.19 12.87
CA VAL A 199 7.38 25.31 14.25
C VAL A 199 8.32 26.17 15.09
N LEU A 200 9.63 25.93 14.99
CA LEU A 200 10.64 26.77 15.67
C LEU A 200 10.57 28.23 15.21
N GLN A 201 10.44 28.48 13.90
CA GLN A 201 10.30 29.82 13.34
C GLN A 201 9.05 30.52 13.89
N GLN A 202 7.91 29.83 13.92
CA GLN A 202 6.66 30.34 14.45
C GLN A 202 6.79 30.73 15.93
N ILE A 203 7.43 29.88 16.74
CA ILE A 203 7.68 30.15 18.16
C ILE A 203 8.61 31.35 18.29
N ALA A 204 9.71 31.40 17.56
CA ALA A 204 10.67 32.49 17.62
C ALA A 204 10.05 33.84 17.24
N PHE A 205 9.24 33.87 16.18
CA PHE A 205 8.55 35.07 15.74
C PHE A 205 7.53 35.55 16.78
N LYS A 206 6.68 34.66 17.30
CA LYS A 206 5.72 35.02 18.36
C LYS A 206 6.41 35.46 19.65
N SER A 207 7.48 34.79 20.05
CA SER A 207 8.30 35.19 21.20
C SER A 207 8.83 36.62 21.05
N LEU A 208 9.39 36.95 19.88
CA LEU A 208 9.90 38.29 19.58
C LEU A 208 8.80 39.34 19.65
N VAL A 209 7.66 39.10 18.99
CA VAL A 209 6.52 40.02 18.97
C VAL A 209 5.99 40.25 20.38
N GLN A 210 5.82 39.20 21.18
CA GLN A 210 5.32 39.33 22.55
C GLN A 210 6.30 40.10 23.45
N ARG A 211 7.61 39.84 23.33
CA ARG A 211 8.65 40.56 24.06
C ARG A 211 8.66 42.05 23.69
N ASN A 212 8.63 42.36 22.39
CA ASN A 212 8.66 43.74 21.92
C ASN A 212 7.38 44.48 22.33
N LYS A 213 6.21 43.84 22.19
CA LYS A 213 4.91 44.39 22.63
C LYS A 213 4.90 44.69 24.13
N HIS A 214 5.51 43.84 24.95
CA HIS A 214 5.64 44.09 26.38
C HIS A 214 6.54 45.30 26.66
N ASN A 215 7.70 45.38 25.99
CA ASN A 215 8.62 46.52 26.16
C ASN A 215 8.00 47.84 25.68
N GLU A 216 7.27 47.83 24.56
CA GLU A 216 6.59 49.03 24.06
C GLU A 216 5.48 49.51 25.00
N ARG A 217 4.81 48.61 25.72
CA ARG A 217 3.84 48.99 26.75
C ARG A 217 4.48 49.66 27.95
N LEU A 218 5.70 49.26 28.33
CA LEU A 218 6.40 49.79 29.50
C LEU A 218 7.20 51.06 29.18
N TYR A 219 7.83 51.12 28.02
CA TYR A 219 8.82 52.14 27.67
C TYR A 219 8.44 52.97 26.43
N GLY A 220 7.32 52.67 25.79
CA GLY A 220 6.92 53.29 24.53
C GLY A 220 7.64 52.72 23.30
N GLY A 221 7.27 53.22 22.13
CA GLY A 221 7.87 52.80 20.86
C GLY A 221 9.35 53.19 20.75
N PRO A 222 10.21 52.32 20.18
CA PRO A 222 11.62 52.64 19.97
C PRO A 222 11.82 53.70 18.88
N ALA A 223 12.99 54.35 18.87
CA ALA A 223 13.36 55.29 17.83
C ALA A 223 13.55 54.58 16.47
N SER A 224 13.27 55.29 15.37
CA SER A 224 13.31 54.70 14.02
C SER A 224 14.69 54.21 13.59
N ASN A 225 15.76 54.77 14.13
CA ASN A 225 17.15 54.40 13.86
C ASN A 225 17.72 53.34 14.82
N SER A 226 16.94 52.88 15.81
CA SER A 226 17.37 51.86 16.78
C SER A 226 16.71 50.50 16.56
N THR A 227 16.03 50.30 15.43
CA THR A 227 15.35 49.04 15.09
C THR A 227 15.69 48.55 13.70
N ILE A 228 15.66 47.22 13.53
CA ILE A 228 15.79 46.54 12.25
C ILE A 228 14.53 45.68 12.11
N GLN A 229 13.79 45.88 11.03
CA GLN A 229 12.55 45.14 10.74
C GLN A 229 12.88 43.85 9.97
N LEU A 230 12.08 42.81 10.16
CA LEU A 230 12.16 41.59 9.34
C LEU A 230 11.48 41.83 7.98
N PRO A 231 11.94 41.18 6.89
CA PRO A 231 13.08 40.27 6.82
C PRO A 231 14.42 41.01 6.66
N PHE A 232 15.49 40.43 7.20
CA PHE A 232 16.85 40.97 7.05
C PHE A 232 17.91 39.87 7.01
N LEU A 233 19.09 40.22 6.51
CA LEU A 233 20.29 39.39 6.53
C LEU A 233 21.38 40.10 7.32
N VAL A 234 22.14 39.37 8.14
CA VAL A 234 23.29 39.90 8.87
C VAL A 234 24.58 39.32 8.29
N VAL A 235 25.48 40.21 7.89
CA VAL A 235 26.86 39.84 7.58
C VAL A 235 27.73 40.24 8.75
N ASN A 236 28.37 39.28 9.41
CA ASN A 236 29.31 39.53 10.50
C ASN A 236 30.75 39.25 10.06
N THR A 237 31.68 40.09 10.50
CA THR A 237 33.11 39.87 10.32
C THR A 237 33.87 40.45 11.51
N SER A 238 35.17 40.18 11.60
CA SER A 238 36.04 40.74 12.63
C SER A 238 36.03 42.26 12.59
N LYS A 239 36.12 42.89 13.77
CA LYS A 239 36.23 44.37 13.88
C LYS A 239 37.48 44.93 13.21
N LYS A 240 38.47 44.08 12.90
CA LYS A 240 39.72 44.43 12.24
C LYS A 240 39.66 44.28 10.71
N THR A 241 38.62 43.65 10.18
CA THR A 241 38.44 43.42 8.75
C THR A 241 38.21 44.75 8.04
N VAL A 242 38.96 44.98 6.97
CA VAL A 242 38.72 46.10 6.04
C VAL A 242 37.65 45.67 5.05
N ILE A 243 36.61 46.49 4.93
CA ILE A 243 35.48 46.24 4.04
C ILE A 243 35.44 47.37 3.01
N ASP A 244 35.58 47.02 1.75
CA ASP A 244 35.31 47.91 0.63
C ASP A 244 33.91 47.64 0.08
N CYS A 245 33.14 48.70 -0.17
CA CYS A 245 31.74 48.60 -0.58
C CYS A 245 31.49 49.50 -1.79
N SER A 246 31.13 48.88 -2.91
CA SER A 246 30.69 49.55 -4.12
C SER A 246 29.18 49.37 -4.29
N ILE A 247 28.47 50.49 -4.42
CA ILE A 247 27.01 50.51 -4.53
C ILE A 247 26.64 51.15 -5.87
N SER A 248 25.82 50.44 -6.64
CA SER A 248 25.17 50.95 -7.85
C SER A 248 24.32 52.20 -7.57
N SER A 249 24.13 53.07 -8.55
CA SER A 249 23.35 54.30 -8.38
C SER A 249 21.87 54.05 -8.05
N ASP A 250 21.33 52.93 -8.54
CA ASP A 250 19.95 52.51 -8.31
C ASP A 250 19.77 51.67 -7.04
N LYS A 251 20.89 51.34 -6.36
CA LYS A 251 20.93 50.52 -5.14
C LYS A 251 20.38 49.11 -5.33
N MET A 252 20.43 48.56 -6.55
CA MET A 252 20.02 47.19 -6.83
C MET A 252 21.19 46.21 -6.71
N GLU A 253 22.41 46.69 -6.95
CA GLU A 253 23.63 45.92 -6.84
C GLU A 253 24.57 46.50 -5.79
N TYR A 254 25.08 45.60 -4.94
CA TYR A 254 26.09 45.87 -3.92
C TYR A 254 27.23 44.88 -4.09
N LEU A 255 28.46 45.38 -4.12
CA LEU A 255 29.67 44.58 -4.13
C LEU A 255 30.47 44.88 -2.86
N PHE A 256 30.63 43.86 -2.01
CA PHE A 256 31.44 43.94 -0.82
C PHE A 256 32.73 43.13 -1.01
N THR A 257 33.88 43.76 -0.79
CA THR A 257 35.19 43.10 -0.75
C THR A 257 35.68 43.10 0.69
N PHE A 258 35.96 41.90 1.21
CA PHE A 258 36.47 41.70 2.55
C PHE A 258 37.92 41.23 2.47
N ASP A 259 38.80 41.79 3.29
CA ASP A 259 40.19 41.31 3.41
C ASP A 259 40.34 40.09 4.34
N ASN A 260 39.24 39.63 4.94
CA ASN A 260 39.18 38.51 5.86
C ASN A 260 37.84 37.76 5.74
N THR A 261 37.70 36.66 6.47
CA THR A 261 36.48 35.86 6.51
C THR A 261 35.30 36.65 7.08
N PHE A 262 34.12 36.30 6.59
CA PHE A 262 32.84 36.81 7.08
C PHE A 262 31.85 35.64 7.14
N GLU A 263 30.79 35.80 7.92
CA GLU A 263 29.68 34.85 7.95
C GLU A 263 28.38 35.61 7.64
N ILE A 264 27.37 34.85 7.20
CA ILE A 264 26.06 35.36 6.83
C ILE A 264 25.02 34.60 7.63
N HIS A 265 24.15 35.34 8.33
CA HIS A 265 23.07 34.80 9.15
C HIS A 265 21.75 35.39 8.70
N ASP A 266 20.75 34.53 8.48
CA ASP A 266 19.37 34.97 8.20
C ASP A 266 18.68 35.42 9.49
N ASP A 267 17.57 36.14 9.36
CA ASP A 267 16.82 36.69 10.50
C ASP A 267 16.39 35.59 11.49
N ILE A 268 15.95 34.43 11.01
CA ILE A 268 15.55 33.27 11.82
C ILE A 268 16.71 32.79 12.69
N GLU A 269 17.92 32.69 12.13
CA GLU A 269 19.10 32.24 12.88
C GLU A 269 19.49 33.25 13.95
N VAL A 270 19.40 34.55 13.65
CA VAL A 270 19.59 35.62 14.64
C VAL A 270 18.56 35.50 15.76
N LEU A 271 17.28 35.26 15.43
CA LEU A 271 16.22 35.07 16.43
C LEU A 271 16.48 33.84 17.32
N LYS A 272 16.94 32.71 16.74
CA LYS A 272 17.35 31.51 17.49
C LYS A 272 18.47 31.84 18.47
N ARG A 273 19.55 32.50 18.02
CA ARG A 273 20.69 32.93 18.87
C ARG A 273 20.32 33.96 19.93
N MET A 274 19.30 34.79 19.69
CA MET A 274 18.73 35.70 20.69
C MET A 274 17.90 34.99 21.78
N GLY A 275 17.75 33.66 21.70
CA GLY A 275 16.95 32.86 22.62
C GLY A 275 15.44 32.95 22.37
N MET A 276 15.01 33.45 21.20
CA MET A 276 13.58 33.56 20.90
C MET A 276 12.93 32.19 20.64
N ALA A 277 13.74 31.18 20.30
CA ALA A 277 13.32 29.78 20.18
C ALA A 277 13.18 29.07 21.54
N LEU A 278 13.38 29.78 22.66
CA LEU A 278 13.15 29.29 24.03
C LEU A 278 13.95 28.03 24.40
N GLY A 279 15.12 27.81 23.77
CA GLY A 279 16.00 26.65 24.02
C GLY A 279 15.58 25.38 23.29
N LEU A 280 14.52 25.40 22.47
CA LEU A 280 14.06 24.25 21.70
C LEU A 280 15.01 23.83 20.58
N ASN A 281 15.84 24.75 20.08
CA ASN A 281 16.83 24.48 19.03
C ASN A 281 18.03 23.65 19.52
N GLU A 282 18.29 23.64 20.83
CA GLU A 282 19.43 22.95 21.46
C GLU A 282 18.97 21.88 22.47
N ALA A 283 17.66 21.60 22.56
CA ALA A 283 17.06 20.73 23.57
C ALA A 283 17.40 21.14 25.03
N THR A 284 17.54 22.44 25.29
CA THR A 284 17.84 23.03 26.60
C THR A 284 16.64 23.79 27.20
N CYS A 285 15.44 23.45 26.76
CA CYS A 285 14.20 24.13 27.13
C CYS A 285 13.80 23.85 28.60
N THR A 286 13.47 24.88 29.36
CA THR A 286 12.91 24.76 30.72
C THR A 286 11.41 24.45 30.66
N GLU A 287 10.83 23.90 31.73
CA GLU A 287 9.38 23.59 31.77
C GLU A 287 8.49 24.83 31.54
N GLU A 288 8.88 25.99 32.07
CA GLU A 288 8.17 27.25 31.85
C GLU A 288 8.23 27.68 30.36
N ASN A 289 9.42 27.58 29.76
CA ASN A 289 9.62 27.89 28.36
C ASN A 289 8.86 26.92 27.44
N LEU A 290 8.76 25.65 27.82
CA LEU A 290 8.00 24.64 27.10
C LEU A 290 6.49 24.96 27.11
N ALA A 291 5.93 25.28 28.28
CA ALA A 291 4.53 25.70 28.40
C ALA A 291 4.23 26.94 27.54
N LYS A 292 5.16 27.91 27.54
CA LYS A 292 5.07 29.11 26.72
C LYS A 292 5.15 28.80 25.22
N ALA A 293 6.08 27.94 24.82
CA ALA A 293 6.22 27.50 23.43
C ALA A 293 4.95 26.82 22.91
N LYS A 294 4.34 25.93 23.71
CA LYS A 294 3.05 25.28 23.38
C LYS A 294 1.94 26.30 23.17
N SER A 295 1.88 27.36 23.98
CA SER A 295 0.88 28.43 23.80
C SER A 295 1.03 29.23 22.49
N TYR A 296 2.20 29.17 21.83
CA TYR A 296 2.46 29.87 20.58
C TYR A 296 2.07 29.07 19.33
N VAL A 297 1.88 27.76 19.46
CA VAL A 297 1.48 26.87 18.38
C VAL A 297 0.03 26.40 18.53
N PRO A 298 -0.64 25.98 17.44
CA PRO A 298 -1.91 25.26 17.53
C PRO A 298 -1.76 23.94 18.29
N LYS A 299 -2.81 23.53 19.01
CA LYS A 299 -2.85 22.28 19.80
C LYS A 299 -2.40 21.04 19.02
N ALA A 300 -2.75 20.96 17.72
CA ALA A 300 -2.38 19.85 16.85
C ALA A 300 -0.86 19.71 16.58
N LEU A 301 -0.06 20.71 16.95
CA LEU A 301 1.39 20.73 16.76
C LEU A 301 2.16 20.68 18.09
N GLU A 302 1.49 20.61 19.24
CA GLU A 302 2.15 20.59 20.56
C GLU A 302 3.10 19.40 20.72
N HIS A 303 2.77 18.24 20.13
CA HIS A 303 3.63 17.05 20.20
C HIS A 303 4.98 17.24 19.49
N TYR A 304 5.03 18.05 18.42
CA TYR A 304 6.29 18.40 17.78
C TYR A 304 7.15 19.30 18.66
N VAL A 305 6.53 20.15 19.49
CA VAL A 305 7.26 20.97 20.47
C VAL A 305 7.85 20.09 21.58
N ASP A 306 7.11 19.07 22.02
CA ASP A 306 7.61 18.08 22.99
C ASP A 306 8.80 17.28 22.43
N GLN A 307 8.72 16.85 21.16
CA GLN A 307 9.83 16.17 20.47
C GLN A 307 11.08 17.05 20.36
N LEU A 308 10.90 18.34 20.04
CA LEU A 308 12.00 19.31 19.99
C LEU A 308 12.63 19.53 21.37
N ALA A 309 11.81 19.60 22.42
CA ALA A 309 12.30 19.78 23.79
C ALA A 309 13.06 18.55 24.32
N SER A 310 12.65 17.35 23.93
CA SER A 310 13.30 16.10 24.35
C SER A 310 14.58 15.77 23.58
N GLY A 311 14.91 16.53 22.53
CA GLY A 311 16.09 16.30 21.68
C GLY A 311 15.97 15.04 20.81
N GLN A 312 14.77 14.46 20.69
CA GLN A 312 14.54 13.31 19.82
C GLN A 312 14.33 13.80 18.38
N ALA A 313 15.42 13.81 17.62
CA ALA A 313 15.44 14.24 16.21
C ALA A 313 14.72 13.27 15.27
N GLU A 314 14.54 12.01 15.67
CA GLU A 314 13.72 11.08 14.90
C GLU A 314 12.26 11.20 15.35
N PRO A 315 11.30 11.31 14.40
CA PRO A 315 9.90 11.19 14.76
C PRO A 315 9.71 9.85 15.46
N GLN A 316 9.50 9.91 16.78
CA GLN A 316 8.81 8.84 17.48
C GLN A 316 7.40 8.86 16.94
N TRP A 317 7.19 8.05 15.91
CA TRP A 317 5.87 7.57 15.60
C TRP A 317 5.33 6.98 16.91
N PRO A 318 4.08 7.27 17.30
CA PRO A 318 3.40 6.36 18.19
C PRO A 318 3.67 4.97 17.62
N GLU A 319 4.22 4.06 18.41
CA GLU A 319 4.32 2.65 18.01
C GLU A 319 2.92 2.08 17.64
N ASP A 320 1.87 2.85 17.92
CA ASP A 320 0.48 2.67 17.54
C ASP A 320 0.10 3.06 16.09
N VAL A 321 1.06 3.26 15.18
CA VAL A 321 0.85 2.82 13.79
C VAL A 321 1.41 1.41 13.63
N ASN A 322 0.68 0.48 14.24
CA ASN A 322 0.75 -0.97 14.07
C ASN A 322 1.78 -1.72 14.96
N PRO A 323 1.45 -2.00 16.25
CA PRO A 323 2.27 -2.85 17.13
C PRO A 323 2.55 -4.26 16.56
N VAL A 324 1.74 -4.72 15.61
CA VAL A 324 1.91 -6.03 14.95
C VAL A 324 3.15 -6.09 14.05
N VAL A 325 3.67 -4.97 13.53
CA VAL A 325 4.87 -5.03 12.67
C VAL A 325 6.16 -5.24 13.48
N LYS A 326 6.19 -4.81 14.75
CA LYS A 326 7.37 -4.97 15.61
C LYS A 326 7.45 -6.36 16.22
N GLU A 327 6.33 -6.92 16.70
CA GLU A 327 6.29 -8.31 17.15
C GLU A 327 6.55 -9.29 16.00
N THR A 328 6.10 -8.99 14.78
CA THR A 328 6.47 -9.79 13.60
C THR A 328 7.92 -9.57 13.19
N SER A 329 8.51 -8.38 13.25
CA SER A 329 9.94 -8.20 12.95
C SER A 329 10.85 -9.00 13.90
N ASP A 330 10.56 -8.96 15.20
CA ASP A 330 11.41 -9.59 16.22
C ASP A 330 11.15 -11.11 16.36
N HIS A 331 9.95 -11.61 16.01
CA HIS A 331 9.71 -13.05 15.85
C HIS A 331 10.20 -13.62 14.51
N PHE A 332 10.14 -12.87 13.41
CA PHE A 332 10.53 -13.36 12.08
C PHE A 332 12.05 -13.36 11.84
N ALA A 333 12.84 -12.64 12.64
CA ALA A 333 14.30 -12.68 12.54
C ALA A 333 14.89 -14.02 13.00
N ASN A 334 14.20 -14.77 13.86
CA ASN A 334 14.73 -15.99 14.48
C ASN A 334 14.14 -17.31 13.98
N GLN A 335 13.11 -17.30 13.12
CA GLN A 335 12.61 -18.52 12.47
C GLN A 335 12.26 -18.24 11.01
N GLY A 336 12.80 -19.05 10.11
CA GLY A 336 12.69 -18.91 8.66
C GLY A 336 11.25 -18.64 8.19
N VAL A 337 11.12 -17.58 7.40
CA VAL A 337 9.88 -16.97 6.92
C VAL A 337 8.87 -17.98 6.34
N ARG A 338 7.71 -18.08 6.96
CA ARG A 338 6.44 -18.46 6.31
C ARG A 338 5.39 -17.41 6.70
N ALA A 339 5.08 -16.50 5.77
CA ALA A 339 4.07 -15.47 5.98
C ALA A 339 2.68 -16.13 6.11
N VAL A 340 2.09 -16.09 7.30
CA VAL A 340 0.70 -16.53 7.52
C VAL A 340 -0.21 -15.31 7.35
N THR A 341 -0.79 -15.16 6.17
CA THR A 341 -2.01 -14.36 6.01
C THR A 341 -3.22 -15.19 6.47
N PRO A 342 -4.39 -14.59 6.79
CA PRO A 342 -5.61 -15.36 7.10
C PRO A 342 -6.04 -16.31 5.98
N THR A 343 -5.61 -16.03 4.75
CA THR A 343 -5.78 -16.93 3.59
C THR A 343 -4.77 -18.10 3.56
N ALA A 344 -3.67 -18.01 4.30
CA ALA A 344 -2.66 -19.05 4.44
C ALA A 344 -2.99 -20.04 5.57
N SER A 345 -3.63 -19.60 6.66
CA SER A 345 -4.04 -20.46 7.79
C SER A 345 -5.10 -21.50 7.40
N VAL A 346 -6.00 -21.17 6.47
CA VAL A 346 -6.96 -22.12 5.86
C VAL A 346 -6.25 -23.30 5.17
N SER A 347 -4.98 -23.14 4.78
CA SER A 347 -4.16 -24.20 4.17
C SER A 347 -3.25 -24.94 5.15
N THR A 348 -2.97 -24.39 6.34
CA THR A 348 -2.09 -24.99 7.36
C THR A 348 -2.83 -25.74 8.46
N GLY A 349 -4.15 -25.56 8.59
CA GLY A 349 -5.00 -26.27 9.56
C GLY A 349 -4.98 -25.69 10.97
N GLU A 350 -4.35 -24.53 11.16
CA GLU A 350 -4.25 -23.80 12.44
C GLU A 350 -5.45 -22.85 12.59
N HIS A 351 -6.64 -23.42 12.72
CA HIS A 351 -7.90 -22.66 12.77
C HIS A 351 -8.08 -21.85 14.06
N SER A 352 -7.51 -22.30 15.19
CA SER A 352 -7.64 -21.62 16.49
C SER A 352 -6.91 -20.28 16.57
N GLU A 353 -5.69 -20.21 16.05
CA GLU A 353 -4.92 -18.96 16.01
C GLU A 353 -5.54 -17.97 15.02
N SER A 354 -6.02 -18.48 13.88
CA SER A 354 -6.72 -17.69 12.86
C SER A 354 -7.98 -16.99 13.41
N LEU A 355 -8.74 -17.65 14.30
CA LEU A 355 -9.90 -17.05 14.97
C LEU A 355 -9.55 -15.85 15.87
N GLU A 356 -8.45 -15.93 16.61
CA GLU A 356 -7.97 -14.84 17.47
C GLU A 356 -7.60 -13.62 16.63
N PHE A 357 -6.82 -13.83 15.55
CA PHE A 357 -6.44 -12.76 14.63
C PHE A 357 -7.66 -12.10 13.97
N CYS A 358 -8.60 -12.89 13.47
CA CYS A 358 -9.82 -12.36 12.86
C CYS A 358 -10.67 -11.59 13.87
N SER A 359 -10.76 -12.06 15.12
CA SER A 359 -11.53 -11.39 16.18
C SER A 359 -10.91 -10.05 16.58
N LEU A 360 -9.57 -9.98 16.68
CA LEU A 360 -8.85 -8.74 16.94
C LEU A 360 -8.97 -7.72 15.81
N ALA A 361 -9.05 -8.18 14.56
CA ALA A 361 -9.26 -7.32 13.40
C ALA A 361 -10.69 -6.74 13.38
N LEU A 362 -11.69 -7.58 13.65
CA LEU A 362 -13.11 -7.19 13.68
C LEU A 362 -13.47 -6.26 14.84
N ALA A 363 -12.69 -6.28 15.93
CA ALA A 363 -12.83 -5.33 17.04
C ALA A 363 -12.49 -3.89 16.65
N ARG A 364 -11.66 -3.70 15.61
CA ARG A 364 -11.24 -2.38 15.12
C ARG A 364 -12.09 -1.90 13.96
N HIS A 365 -12.34 -2.77 12.99
CA HIS A 365 -13.16 -2.44 11.83
C HIS A 365 -13.93 -3.68 11.36
N ALA A 366 -15.25 -3.55 11.26
CA ALA A 366 -16.11 -4.63 10.78
C ALA A 366 -16.05 -4.68 9.24
N GLU A 367 -15.26 -5.62 8.71
CA GLU A 367 -15.12 -5.87 7.27
C GLU A 367 -15.81 -7.19 6.85
N PRO A 368 -16.65 -7.21 5.80
CA PRO A 368 -17.32 -8.44 5.31
C PRO A 368 -16.35 -9.57 4.95
N ARG A 369 -15.14 -9.22 4.47
CA ARG A 369 -14.11 -10.19 4.08
C ARG A 369 -13.57 -10.96 5.29
N ILE A 370 -13.24 -10.25 6.36
CA ILE A 370 -12.67 -10.82 7.59
C ILE A 370 -13.72 -11.66 8.33
N LEU A 371 -14.98 -11.23 8.31
CA LEU A 371 -16.09 -12.04 8.82
C LEU A 371 -16.22 -13.37 8.07
N CYS A 372 -16.07 -13.38 6.75
CA CYS A 372 -16.11 -14.62 5.98
C CYS A 372 -14.90 -15.54 6.26
N ASP A 373 -13.70 -14.98 6.42
CA ASP A 373 -12.51 -15.76 6.77
C ASP A 373 -12.69 -16.42 8.16
N ARG A 374 -13.16 -15.66 9.16
CA ARG A 374 -13.47 -16.20 10.50
C ARG A 374 -14.57 -17.26 10.48
N ALA A 375 -15.60 -17.06 9.65
CA ALA A 375 -16.68 -18.02 9.48
C ALA A 375 -16.22 -19.33 8.82
N GLU A 376 -15.21 -19.30 7.96
CA GLU A 376 -14.59 -20.51 7.38
C GLU A 376 -13.83 -21.31 8.45
N ASP A 377 -13.12 -20.63 9.35
CA ASP A 377 -12.45 -21.27 10.50
C ASP A 377 -13.46 -21.88 11.49
N TYR A 378 -14.57 -21.17 11.78
CA TYR A 378 -15.65 -21.74 12.59
C TYR A 378 -16.28 -22.99 11.96
N ILE A 379 -16.45 -23.04 10.63
CA ILE A 379 -16.89 -24.26 9.93
C ILE A 379 -15.88 -25.39 10.11
N ALA A 380 -14.58 -25.10 10.06
CA ALA A 380 -13.55 -26.11 10.23
C ALA A 380 -13.52 -26.69 11.66
N LEU A 381 -13.90 -25.89 12.66
CA LEU A 381 -14.04 -26.28 14.07
C LEU A 381 -15.43 -26.84 14.43
N ASP A 382 -16.31 -27.07 13.45
CA ASP A 382 -17.69 -27.55 13.62
C ASP A 382 -18.59 -26.61 14.47
N MET A 383 -18.19 -25.34 14.60
CA MET A 383 -18.92 -24.26 15.28
C MET A 383 -19.87 -23.57 14.28
N LEU A 384 -20.92 -24.28 13.88
CA LEU A 384 -21.77 -23.87 12.76
C LEU A 384 -22.66 -22.66 13.08
N ASP A 385 -23.00 -22.41 14.34
CA ASP A 385 -23.90 -21.32 14.73
C ASP A 385 -23.15 -19.97 14.71
N GLU A 386 -21.89 -19.96 15.14
CA GLU A 386 -20.97 -18.82 15.07
C GLU A 386 -20.61 -18.49 13.62
N ALA A 387 -20.36 -19.51 12.80
CA ALA A 387 -20.17 -19.32 11.36
C ALA A 387 -21.39 -18.69 10.69
N GLN A 388 -22.60 -19.12 11.05
CA GLN A 388 -23.85 -18.54 10.53
C GLN A 388 -24.00 -17.06 10.93
N HIS A 389 -23.65 -16.73 12.17
CA HIS A 389 -23.69 -15.37 12.69
C HIS A 389 -22.76 -14.44 11.88
N ASP A 390 -21.52 -14.85 11.65
CA ASP A 390 -20.53 -14.03 10.93
C ASP A 390 -20.91 -13.81 9.47
N TYR A 391 -21.43 -14.82 8.77
CA TYR A 391 -21.95 -14.64 7.41
C TYR A 391 -23.18 -13.74 7.35
N SER A 392 -24.06 -13.81 8.36
CA SER A 392 -25.24 -12.93 8.43
C SER A 392 -24.81 -11.48 8.65
N LYS A 393 -23.86 -11.25 9.56
CA LYS A 393 -23.27 -9.94 9.84
C LYS A 393 -22.53 -9.37 8.63
N ALA A 394 -21.87 -10.21 7.83
CA ALA A 394 -21.24 -9.76 6.58
C ALA A 394 -22.27 -9.26 5.56
N LEU A 395 -23.46 -9.88 5.49
CA LEU A 395 -24.55 -9.47 4.60
C LEU A 395 -25.31 -8.23 5.10
N GLU A 396 -25.31 -7.98 6.42
CA GLU A 396 -25.82 -6.73 6.99
C GLU A 396 -24.96 -5.52 6.59
N ILE A 397 -23.65 -5.72 6.43
CA ILE A 397 -22.72 -4.67 5.99
C ILE A 397 -22.76 -4.53 4.47
N GLU A 398 -22.71 -5.64 3.73
CA GLU A 398 -22.78 -5.63 2.27
C GLU A 398 -23.74 -6.71 1.74
N GLU A 399 -24.96 -6.30 1.42
CA GLU A 399 -26.02 -7.21 0.96
C GLU A 399 -25.67 -7.93 -0.36
N SER A 400 -24.82 -7.34 -1.21
CA SER A 400 -24.38 -7.93 -2.48
C SER A 400 -23.22 -8.92 -2.34
N PHE A 401 -22.67 -9.16 -1.14
CA PHE A 401 -21.44 -9.92 -0.99
C PHE A 401 -21.62 -11.42 -1.29
N ALA A 402 -21.21 -11.86 -2.49
CA ALA A 402 -21.45 -13.21 -3.01
C ALA A 402 -20.87 -14.32 -2.11
N ARG A 403 -19.65 -14.12 -1.58
CA ARG A 403 -18.98 -15.10 -0.70
C ARG A 403 -19.78 -15.36 0.58
N ALA A 404 -20.38 -14.34 1.17
CA ALA A 404 -21.21 -14.53 2.37
C ALA A 404 -22.52 -15.26 2.06
N LYS A 405 -23.15 -15.01 0.90
CA LYS A 405 -24.36 -15.75 0.46
C LYS A 405 -24.06 -17.24 0.26
N GLU A 406 -22.95 -17.55 -0.40
CA GLU A 406 -22.51 -18.94 -0.63
C GLU A 406 -22.14 -19.63 0.70
N GLY A 407 -21.41 -18.94 1.57
CA GLY A 407 -21.05 -19.40 2.90
C GLY A 407 -22.27 -19.73 3.77
N LEU A 408 -23.27 -18.84 3.79
CA LEU A 408 -24.51 -19.06 4.55
C LEU A 408 -25.30 -20.28 4.06
N GLN A 409 -25.38 -20.49 2.74
CA GLN A 409 -26.02 -21.68 2.17
C GLN A 409 -25.26 -22.97 2.56
N LYS A 410 -23.92 -22.91 2.58
CA LYS A 410 -23.06 -24.02 3.01
C LYS A 410 -23.31 -24.38 4.48
N VAL A 411 -23.34 -23.40 5.39
CA VAL A 411 -23.60 -23.61 6.82
C VAL A 411 -25.00 -24.21 7.05
N GLN A 412 -26.04 -23.68 6.41
CA GLN A 412 -27.40 -24.22 6.53
C GLN A 412 -27.51 -25.69 6.07
N LYS A 413 -26.75 -26.08 5.03
CA LYS A 413 -26.69 -27.47 4.57
C LYS A 413 -26.00 -28.36 5.60
N LEU A 414 -24.91 -27.90 6.20
CA LEU A 414 -24.17 -28.62 7.24
C LEU A 414 -25.02 -28.79 8.51
N GLN A 415 -25.72 -27.74 8.96
CA GLN A 415 -26.65 -27.83 10.11
C GLN A 415 -27.80 -28.83 9.85
N LYS A 416 -28.38 -28.83 8.65
CA LYS A 416 -29.42 -29.83 8.27
C LYS A 416 -28.86 -31.25 8.25
N GLN A 417 -27.61 -31.42 7.85
CA GLN A 417 -26.93 -32.71 7.85
C GLN A 417 -26.60 -33.17 9.28
N ALA A 418 -26.16 -32.26 10.16
CA ALA A 418 -25.89 -32.54 11.57
C ALA A 418 -27.16 -32.94 12.34
N LYS A 419 -28.30 -32.30 12.03
CA LYS A 419 -29.62 -32.64 12.61
C LYS A 419 -30.18 -33.99 12.13
N LYS A 420 -29.66 -34.55 11.04
CA LYS A 420 -30.12 -35.84 10.51
C LYS A 420 -29.44 -36.98 11.28
N ARG A 421 -30.22 -37.78 12.00
CA ARG A 421 -29.72 -39.00 12.67
C ARG A 421 -29.07 -39.95 11.65
N ASP A 422 -27.77 -40.18 11.79
CA ASP A 422 -27.06 -41.17 10.99
C ASP A 422 -27.27 -42.57 11.59
N TYR A 423 -28.35 -43.23 11.17
CA TYR A 423 -28.74 -44.56 11.67
C TYR A 423 -27.62 -45.62 11.51
N TYR A 424 -26.74 -45.48 10.52
CA TYR A 424 -25.60 -46.38 10.35
C TYR A 424 -24.54 -46.17 11.44
N LYS A 425 -24.30 -44.90 11.82
CA LYS A 425 -23.40 -44.55 12.92
C LYS A 425 -23.97 -44.97 14.28
N ILE A 426 -25.29 -44.89 14.46
CA ILE A 426 -26.00 -45.38 15.67
C ILE A 426 -25.90 -46.90 15.78
N LEU A 427 -26.02 -47.62 14.66
CA LEU A 427 -25.90 -49.08 14.61
C LEU A 427 -24.45 -49.57 14.52
N GLY A 428 -23.44 -48.69 14.53
CA GLY A 428 -22.03 -49.07 14.46
C GLY A 428 -21.61 -49.78 13.17
N VAL A 429 -22.38 -49.66 12.09
CA VAL A 429 -22.17 -50.36 10.81
C VAL A 429 -21.74 -49.39 9.71
N LYS A 430 -20.96 -49.88 8.74
CA LYS A 430 -20.53 -49.06 7.60
C LYS A 430 -21.74 -48.68 6.73
N LYS A 431 -21.68 -47.53 6.04
CA LYS A 431 -22.76 -47.04 5.16
C LYS A 431 -23.09 -47.97 3.98
N ASN A 432 -22.21 -48.92 3.68
CA ASN A 432 -22.38 -49.96 2.67
C ASN A 432 -22.68 -51.35 3.29
N ALA A 433 -23.02 -51.42 4.57
CA ALA A 433 -23.30 -52.68 5.25
C ALA A 433 -24.51 -53.40 4.65
N ASN A 434 -24.41 -54.73 4.55
CA ASN A 434 -25.47 -55.55 3.99
C ASN A 434 -26.60 -55.76 5.00
N LYS A 435 -27.82 -56.05 4.50
CA LYS A 435 -29.03 -56.19 5.34
C LYS A 435 -28.86 -57.15 6.54
N ARG A 436 -28.10 -58.23 6.38
CA ARG A 436 -27.80 -59.18 7.47
C ARG A 436 -26.94 -58.55 8.59
N GLU A 437 -25.96 -57.72 8.23
CA GLU A 437 -25.07 -57.03 9.17
C GLU A 437 -25.82 -55.95 9.94
N ILE A 438 -26.70 -55.20 9.25
CA ILE A 438 -27.58 -54.20 9.86
C ILE A 438 -28.54 -54.86 10.85
N ILE A 439 -29.17 -55.99 10.49
CA ILE A 439 -30.08 -56.72 11.39
C ILE A 439 -29.34 -57.28 12.61
N LYS A 440 -28.10 -57.76 12.43
CA LYS A 440 -27.26 -58.27 13.53
C LYS A 440 -26.86 -57.18 14.52
N ALA A 441 -26.63 -55.96 14.05
CA ALA A 441 -26.29 -54.82 14.90
C ALA A 441 -27.52 -54.12 15.51
N TYR A 442 -28.72 -54.38 14.97
CA TYR A 442 -30.00 -53.83 15.48
C TYR A 442 -30.63 -54.69 16.58
N ARG A 443 -30.43 -56.01 16.53
CA ARG A 443 -30.78 -56.95 17.61
C ARG A 443 -29.78 -56.83 18.74
#